data_AF-A0A9D4KY13-F1
#
_entry.id   AF-A0A9D4KY13-F1
#
_cell.length_a   1.000
_cell.length_b   1.000
_cell.length_c   1.000
_cell.angle_alpha   90.00
_cell.angle_beta   90.00
_cell.angle_gamma   90.00
#
_symmetry.space_group_name_H-M   'P 1'
#
loop_
_entity.id
_entity.type
_entity.pdbx_description
1 polymer ?
#
loop_
_entity_poly.entity_id
_entity_poly.type
_entity_poly.pdbx_seq_one_letter_code
_entity_poly.pdbx_strand_id
1 'polypeptide(L)'
;MGEHIGDKLKFVKRDVFARGFMAWDAVSSRGKSEIRIIPKGTKVNSGFYINTVMKSFIRIDILRLFPESKLVMTFHYDSASSHTSKHTVDFLKYQNIKFITTE
;
A
#
# COMPACT_ATOMS: atom_id res chain seq x y z
N MET A 1 45.22 29.32 -8.14
CA MET A 1 44.19 29.07 -7.10
C MET A 1 42.94 28.62 -7.83
N GLY A 2 42.68 27.31 -7.86
CA GLY A 2 41.49 26.75 -8.51
C GLY A 2 41.22 25.41 -7.87
N GLU A 3 40.33 25.39 -6.87
CA GLU A 3 39.94 24.14 -6.21
C GLU A 3 39.15 23.26 -7.18
N HIS A 4 39.60 22.02 -7.32
CA HIS A 4 38.91 20.95 -8.03
C HIS A 4 37.60 20.61 -7.32
N ILE A 5 36.47 21.02 -7.90
CA ILE A 5 35.11 20.76 -7.40
C ILE A 5 34.67 19.29 -7.66
N GLY A 6 35.54 18.47 -8.25
CA GLY A 6 35.22 17.08 -8.67
C GLY A 6 35.06 16.08 -7.52
N ASP A 7 35.66 16.33 -6.36
CA ASP A 7 35.84 15.30 -5.32
C ASP A 7 34.67 15.18 -4.34
N LYS A 8 33.60 15.98 -4.49
CA LYS A 8 32.46 16.00 -3.54
C LYS A 8 31.19 15.32 -4.03
N LEU A 9 31.16 14.75 -5.23
CA LEU A 9 30.00 14.01 -5.72
C LEU A 9 30.08 12.53 -5.31
N LYS A 10 29.50 12.21 -4.16
CA LYS A 10 29.26 10.81 -3.76
C LYS A 10 28.12 10.23 -4.60
N PHE A 11 28.45 9.47 -5.64
CA PHE A 11 27.47 8.66 -6.35
C PHE A 11 27.03 7.51 -5.43
N VAL A 12 25.75 7.50 -5.07
CA VAL A 12 25.15 6.34 -4.39
C VAL A 12 25.20 5.18 -5.39
N LYS A 13 25.99 4.15 -5.06
CA LYS A 13 25.99 2.89 -5.81
C LYS A 13 24.54 2.39 -5.78
N ARG A 14 23.89 2.30 -6.94
CA ARG A 14 22.54 1.73 -7.02
C ARG A 14 22.65 0.29 -6.53
N ASP A 15 22.11 0.02 -5.36
CA ASP A 15 21.94 -1.36 -4.90
C ASP A 15 21.16 -2.11 -5.97
N VAL A 16 21.81 -3.12 -6.56
CA VAL A 16 21.17 -4.02 -7.52
C VAL A 16 20.39 -5.02 -6.67
N PHE A 17 19.24 -4.61 -6.16
CA PHE A 17 18.32 -5.52 -5.48
C PHE A 17 18.02 -6.69 -6.43
N ALA A 18 18.03 -7.91 -5.89
CA ALA A 18 17.64 -9.10 -6.65
C ALA A 18 16.28 -8.88 -7.32
N ARG A 19 16.03 -9.54 -8.46
CA ARG A 19 14.76 -9.39 -9.20
C ARG A 19 13.61 -9.89 -8.31
N GLY A 20 12.91 -8.97 -7.65
CA GLY A 20 11.70 -9.23 -6.89
C GLY A 20 10.45 -8.75 -7.62
N PHE A 21 9.29 -9.24 -7.17
CA PHE A 21 7.98 -8.68 -7.48
C PHE A 21 7.34 -8.21 -6.18
N MET A 22 6.42 -7.26 -6.30
CA MET A 22 5.64 -6.79 -5.16
C MET A 22 4.24 -7.38 -5.28
N ALA A 23 3.72 -7.88 -4.16
CA ALA A 23 2.36 -8.38 -4.08
C ALA A 23 1.66 -7.74 -2.90
N TRP A 24 0.35 -7.57 -3.02
CA TRP A 24 -0.52 -7.14 -1.94
C TRP A 24 -1.55 -8.23 -1.66
N ASP A 25 -1.78 -8.51 -0.37
CA ASP A 25 -2.83 -9.41 0.11
C ASP A 25 -3.29 -8.94 1.50
N ALA A 26 -4.47 -9.38 1.92
CA ALA A 26 -5.02 -9.20 3.25
C ALA A 26 -5.56 -10.53 3.76
N VAL A 27 -5.44 -10.78 5.06
CA VAL A 27 -5.91 -12.01 5.71
C VAL A 27 -6.80 -11.67 6.89
N SER A 28 -7.84 -12.48 7.08
CA SER A 28 -8.78 -12.40 8.19
C SER A 28 -9.16 -13.81 8.67
N SER A 29 -9.90 -13.90 9.78
CA SER A 29 -10.49 -15.16 10.24
C SER A 29 -11.46 -15.79 9.24
N ARG A 30 -12.01 -15.01 8.29
CA ARG A 30 -12.91 -15.48 7.23
C ARG A 30 -12.17 -15.91 5.96
N GLY A 31 -10.84 -15.84 5.95
CA GLY A 31 -9.98 -16.22 4.84
C GLY A 31 -9.11 -15.09 4.32
N LYS A 32 -8.47 -15.35 3.17
CA LYS A 32 -7.55 -14.43 2.49
C LYS A 32 -8.20 -13.69 1.32
N SER A 33 -7.64 -12.54 0.99
CA SER A 33 -8.00 -11.76 -0.19
C SER A 33 -7.38 -12.37 -1.45
N GLU A 34 -7.71 -11.82 -2.61
CA GLU A 34 -6.96 -12.09 -3.82
C GLU A 34 -5.55 -11.46 -3.74
N ILE A 35 -4.53 -12.24 -4.10
CA ILE A 35 -3.17 -11.73 -4.20
C ILE A 35 -3.08 -10.84 -5.44
N ARG A 36 -2.77 -9.56 -5.22
CA ARG A 36 -2.61 -8.57 -6.28
C ARG A 36 -1.14 -8.37 -6.57
N ILE A 37 -0.70 -8.80 -7.76
CA ILE A 37 0.67 -8.57 -8.22
C ILE A 37 0.80 -7.13 -8.71
N ILE A 38 1.70 -6.38 -8.08
CA ILE A 38 2.02 -5.01 -8.45
C ILE A 38 3.09 -5.05 -9.55
N PRO A 39 2.89 -4.33 -10.68
CA PRO A 39 3.86 -4.31 -11.76
C PRO A 39 5.25 -3.88 -11.28
N LYS A 40 6.28 -4.48 -11.89
CA LYS A 40 7.67 -4.20 -11.52
C LYS A 40 8.01 -2.73 -11.78
N GLY A 41 8.67 -2.09 -10.81
CA GLY A 41 9.07 -0.69 -10.92
C GLY A 41 7.96 0.32 -10.57
N THR A 42 6.75 -0.15 -10.25
CA THR A 42 5.67 0.73 -9.79
C THR A 42 5.99 1.28 -8.41
N LYS A 43 5.91 2.60 -8.27
CA LYS A 43 5.93 3.28 -6.97
C LYS A 43 4.52 3.27 -6.39
N VAL A 44 4.31 2.55 -5.29
CA VAL A 44 3.03 2.51 -4.56
C VAL A 44 2.87 3.79 -3.76
N ASN A 45 2.43 4.86 -4.42
CA ASN A 45 1.93 6.06 -3.75
C ASN A 45 0.46 5.88 -3.34
N SER A 46 -0.10 6.84 -2.60
CA SER A 46 -1.50 6.76 -2.13
C SER A 46 -2.53 6.66 -3.25
N GLY A 47 -2.35 7.39 -4.36
CA GLY A 47 -3.24 7.31 -5.52
C GLY A 47 -3.23 5.93 -6.17
N PHE A 48 -2.05 5.34 -6.35
CA PHE A 48 -1.92 3.97 -6.86
C PHE A 48 -2.53 2.96 -5.88
N TYR A 49 -2.25 3.10 -4.59
CA TYR A 49 -2.77 2.23 -3.53
C TYR A 49 -4.30 2.24 -3.51
N ILE A 50 -4.92 3.42 -3.50
CA ILE A 50 -6.38 3.54 -3.48
C ILE A 50 -6.99 2.96 -4.75
N ASN A 51 -6.51 3.38 -5.93
CA ASN A 51 -7.17 3.05 -7.19
C ASN A 51 -6.99 1.59 -7.59
N THR A 52 -5.79 1.04 -7.37
CA THR A 52 -5.45 -0.30 -7.85
C THR A 52 -5.70 -1.36 -6.77
N VAL A 53 -5.37 -1.05 -5.52
CA VAL A 53 -5.42 -2.01 -4.43
C VAL A 53 -6.74 -1.90 -3.66
N MET A 54 -7.01 -0.76 -3.04
CA MET A 54 -8.15 -0.63 -2.11
C MET A 54 -9.50 -0.75 -2.80
N LYS A 55 -9.73 -0.09 -3.93
CA LYS A 55 -11.00 -0.21 -4.66
C LYS A 55 -11.28 -1.65 -5.10
N SER A 56 -10.25 -2.36 -5.56
CA SER A 56 -10.36 -3.78 -5.93
C SER A 56 -10.66 -4.64 -4.70
N PHE A 57 -9.93 -4.44 -3.60
CA PHE A 57 -10.13 -5.16 -2.34
C PHE A 57 -11.55 -4.99 -1.79
N ILE A 58 -12.06 -3.76 -1.76
CA ILE A 58 -13.40 -3.47 -1.26
C ILE A 58 -14.48 -4.12 -2.13
N ARG A 59 -14.35 -3.98 -3.46
CA ARG A 59 -15.37 -4.48 -4.39
C ARG A 59 -15.42 -6.00 -4.47
N ILE A 60 -14.28 -6.67 -4.35
CA ILE A 60 -14.18 -8.12 -4.60
C ILE A 60 -14.10 -8.87 -3.27
N ASP A 61 -13.08 -8.58 -2.47
CA ASP A 61 -12.75 -9.41 -1.31
C ASP A 61 -13.63 -9.10 -0.11
N ILE A 62 -13.90 -7.82 0.18
CA ILE A 62 -14.73 -7.49 1.34
C ILE A 62 -16.14 -8.07 1.16
N LEU A 63 -16.76 -7.89 -0.01
CA LEU A 63 -18.09 -8.44 -0.28
C LEU A 63 -18.11 -9.98 -0.22
N ARG A 64 -17.04 -10.63 -0.69
CA ARG A 64 -16.91 -12.10 -0.66
C ARG A 64 -16.64 -12.64 0.75
N LEU A 65 -15.77 -11.98 1.52
CA LEU A 65 -15.34 -12.43 2.85
C LEU A 65 -16.36 -12.05 3.94
N PHE A 66 -17.08 -10.94 3.76
CA PHE A 66 -18.03 -10.38 4.72
C PHE A 66 -19.39 -10.09 4.03
N PRO A 67 -20.12 -11.13 3.58
CA PRO A 67 -21.39 -10.96 2.85
C PRO A 67 -22.56 -10.48 3.72
N GLU A 68 -22.40 -10.45 5.05
CA GLU A 68 -23.44 -10.04 6.00
C GLU A 68 -23.63 -8.51 6.00
N SER A 69 -24.87 -8.05 6.24
CA SER A 69 -25.26 -6.62 6.20
C SER A 69 -24.56 -5.76 7.26
N LYS A 70 -24.05 -6.36 8.33
CA LYS A 70 -23.21 -5.67 9.31
C LYS A 70 -21.75 -6.00 9.02
N LEU A 71 -21.11 -5.13 8.25
CA LEU A 71 -19.68 -5.18 8.00
C LEU A 71 -18.91 -4.95 9.32
N VAL A 72 -18.69 -6.00 10.11
CA VAL A 72 -17.85 -5.96 11.31
C VAL A 72 -16.44 -6.38 10.93
N MET A 73 -15.75 -5.51 10.20
CA MET A 73 -14.33 -5.65 9.89
C MET A 73 -13.59 -4.39 10.35
N THR A 74 -12.43 -4.59 10.96
CA THR A 74 -11.45 -3.53 11.23
C THR A 74 -10.21 -3.80 10.40
N PHE A 75 -9.85 -2.85 9.53
CA PHE A 75 -8.70 -2.96 8.64
C PHE A 75 -7.41 -2.55 9.38
N HIS A 76 -6.37 -3.38 9.32
CA HIS A 76 -5.08 -3.13 9.96
C HIS A 76 -3.97 -3.21 8.91
N TYR A 77 -3.04 -2.25 8.93
CA TYR A 77 -1.95 -2.11 7.97
C TYR A 77 -0.75 -1.39 8.59
N ASP A 78 0.41 -1.46 7.94
CA ASP A 78 1.65 -0.83 8.43
C ASP A 78 1.66 0.70 8.22
N SER A 79 2.66 1.37 8.79
CA SER A 79 2.75 2.84 8.76
C SER A 79 3.31 3.42 7.45
N ALA A 80 3.31 2.67 6.34
CA ALA A 80 3.86 3.15 5.09
C ALA A 80 3.20 4.46 4.64
N SER A 81 3.99 5.39 4.08
CA SER A 81 3.51 6.74 3.77
C SER A 81 2.32 6.78 2.80
N SER A 82 2.19 5.80 1.90
CA SER A 82 1.02 5.64 1.04
C SER A 82 -0.22 5.21 1.82
N HIS A 83 -0.08 4.45 2.89
CA HIS A 83 -1.19 3.94 3.70
C HIS A 83 -1.67 4.96 4.75
N THR A 84 -0.75 5.73 5.32
CA THR A 84 -1.04 6.76 6.32
C THR A 84 -1.31 8.14 5.73
N SER A 85 -1.13 8.33 4.42
CA SER A 85 -1.42 9.61 3.78
C SER A 85 -2.87 10.05 4.03
N LYS A 86 -3.07 11.37 4.16
CA LYS A 86 -4.41 11.97 4.29
C LYS A 86 -5.38 11.47 3.21
N HIS A 87 -4.90 11.33 1.97
CA HIS A 87 -5.71 10.83 0.86
C HIS A 87 -6.25 9.41 1.09
N THR A 88 -5.41 8.51 1.60
CA THR A 88 -5.82 7.13 1.92
C THR A 88 -6.75 7.07 3.12
N VAL A 89 -6.44 7.82 4.18
CA VAL A 89 -7.28 7.90 5.38
C VAL A 89 -8.66 8.47 5.07
N ASP A 90 -8.73 9.56 4.31
CA ASP A 90 -10.00 10.18 3.90
C ASP A 90 -10.81 9.22 3.01
N PHE A 91 -10.15 8.45 2.14
CA PHE A 91 -10.81 7.41 1.34
C PHE A 91 -11.42 6.31 2.22
N LEU A 92 -10.67 5.77 3.20
CA LEU A 92 -11.19 4.72 4.09
C LEU A 92 -12.39 5.21 4.91
N LYS A 93 -12.34 6.46 5.41
CA LYS A 93 -13.46 7.12 6.10
C LYS A 93 -14.67 7.27 5.17
N TYR A 94 -14.46 7.73 3.94
CA TYR A 94 -15.53 7.87 2.94
C TYR A 94 -16.19 6.53 2.60
N GLN A 95 -15.43 5.43 2.61
CA GLN A 95 -15.95 4.08 2.41
C GLN A 95 -16.59 3.47 3.68
N ASN A 96 -16.65 4.22 4.80
CA ASN A 96 -17.14 3.75 6.11
C ASN A 96 -16.40 2.50 6.62
N ILE A 97 -15.12 2.36 6.28
CA ILE A 97 -14.28 1.25 6.75
C ILE A 97 -13.66 1.66 8.09
N LYS A 98 -13.83 0.84 9.12
CA LYS A 98 -13.07 0.99 10.37
C LYS A 98 -11.64 0.53 10.15
N PHE A 99 -10.67 1.26 10.68
CA PHE A 99 -9.25 0.91 10.57
C PHE A 99 -8.50 1.23 11.86
N ILE A 100 -7.40 0.51 12.07
CA ILE A 100 -6.40 0.79 13.10
C ILE A 100 -5.22 1.46 12.39
N THR A 101 -4.92 2.68 12.79
CA THR A 101 -3.64 3.31 12.45
C THR A 101 -2.65 3.00 13.54
N THR A 102 -1.39 2.81 13.18
CA THR A 102 -0.28 2.96 14.12
C THR A 102 -0.11 4.46 14.40
N GLU A 103 -0.83 4.96 15.39
CA GLU A 103 -0.48 6.13 16.19
C GLU A 103 -0.54 5.75 17.66
#